data_AF-A0A822D8G1-F1
#
_entry.id   AF-A0A822D8G1-F1
#
_cell.length_a   1.000
_cell.length_b   1.000
_cell.length_c   1.000
_cell.angle_alpha   90.00
_cell.angle_beta   90.00
_cell.angle_gamma   90.00
#
_symmetry.space_group_name_H-M   'P 1'
#
loop_
_entity.id
_entity.type
_entity.pdbx_description
1 polymer ?
#
loop_
_entity_poly.entity_id
_entity_poly.type
_entity_poly.pdbx_seq_one_letter_code
_entity_poly.pdbx_strand_id
1 'polypeptide(L)'
;VNDDPHVTIAEFQEHTGLSYGTVHRILSDHLEFRKITARYIPKQLTDYQRNERVRICKENLSRFTEGGWRLSDVITGDESWFFHQQTGRKVSNAAWVAKDDPPPTIIRRN
;
A
#
# COMPACT_ATOMS: atom_id res chain seq x y z
N VAL A 1 -7.98 8.07 -16.68
CA VAL A 1 -8.18 7.40 -15.36
C VAL A 1 -8.71 5.99 -15.54
N ASN A 2 -9.79 5.79 -16.30
CA ASN A 2 -10.35 4.45 -16.50
C ASN A 2 -9.39 3.50 -17.24
N ASP A 3 -8.67 4.02 -18.25
CA ASP A 3 -7.67 3.21 -18.99
C ASP A 3 -6.34 3.09 -18.23
N ASP A 4 -5.86 4.20 -17.66
CA ASP A 4 -4.71 4.25 -16.76
C ASP A 4 -5.03 5.13 -15.53
N PRO A 5 -5.02 4.56 -14.31
CA PRO A 5 -5.23 5.33 -13.08
C PRO A 5 -3.94 6.02 -12.58
N HIS A 6 -2.76 5.67 -13.13
CA HIS A 6 -1.47 6.23 -12.70
C HIS A 6 -1.13 7.56 -13.36
N VAL A 7 -1.77 7.91 -14.47
CA VAL A 7 -1.67 9.19 -15.16
C VAL A 7 -1.59 10.41 -14.21
N THR A 8 -0.61 11.25 -14.50
CA THR A 8 -0.31 12.49 -13.80
C THR A 8 -1.17 13.63 -14.32
N ILE A 9 -1.27 14.71 -13.54
CA ILE A 9 -1.98 15.91 -14.00
C ILE A 9 -1.25 16.54 -15.19
N ALA A 10 0.09 16.47 -15.23
CA ALA A 10 0.87 16.98 -16.35
C ALA A 10 0.51 16.28 -17.68
N GLU A 11 0.39 14.95 -17.67
CA GLU A 11 -0.05 14.19 -18.85
C GLU A 11 -1.49 14.56 -19.27
N PHE A 12 -2.39 14.80 -18.30
CA PHE A 12 -3.72 15.33 -18.64
C PHE A 12 -3.67 16.70 -19.28
N GLN A 13 -2.80 17.59 -18.82
CA GLN A 13 -2.64 18.91 -19.43
C GLN A 13 -2.16 18.79 -20.88
N GLU A 14 -1.20 17.90 -21.13
CA GLU A 14 -0.68 17.64 -22.48
C GLU A 14 -1.78 17.10 -23.42
N HIS A 15 -2.61 16.17 -22.95
CA HIS A 15 -3.67 15.58 -23.77
C HIS A 15 -4.89 16.49 -23.97
N THR A 16 -5.24 17.32 -22.98
CA THR A 16 -6.49 18.11 -22.99
C THR A 16 -6.29 19.60 -23.28
N GLY A 17 -5.06 20.11 -23.15
CA GLY A 17 -4.76 21.54 -23.22
C GLY A 17 -5.28 22.36 -22.02
N LEU A 18 -5.85 21.71 -21.01
CA LEU A 18 -6.39 22.38 -19.83
C LEU A 18 -5.29 22.78 -18.84
N SER A 19 -5.57 23.81 -18.03
CA SER A 19 -4.68 24.17 -16.93
C SER A 19 -4.65 23.07 -15.86
N TYR A 20 -3.54 22.97 -15.12
CA TYR A 20 -3.38 22.05 -13.99
C TYR A 20 -4.55 22.14 -13.01
N GLY A 21 -4.92 23.37 -12.61
CA GLY A 21 -6.00 23.61 -11.66
C GLY A 21 -7.36 23.19 -12.19
N THR A 22 -7.61 23.38 -13.50
CA THR A 22 -8.85 22.91 -14.14
C THR A 22 -8.94 21.39 -14.13
N VAL A 23 -7.86 20.70 -14.51
CA VAL A 23 -7.80 19.23 -14.48
C VAL A 23 -8.01 18.71 -13.06
N HIS A 24 -7.28 19.26 -12.08
CA HIS A 24 -7.42 18.86 -10.68
C HIS A 24 -8.86 19.04 -10.19
N ARG A 25 -9.47 20.20 -10.45
CA ARG A 25 -10.86 20.47 -10.07
C ARG A 25 -11.84 19.50 -10.70
N ILE A 26 -11.69 19.19 -12.00
CA ILE A 26 -12.53 18.19 -12.67
C ILE A 26 -12.40 16.83 -11.99
N LEU A 27 -11.16 16.36 -11.78
CA LEU A 27 -10.92 15.06 -11.16
C LEU A 27 -11.44 15.00 -9.72
N SER A 28 -11.15 15.99 -8.90
CA SER A 28 -11.45 15.96 -7.46
C SER A 28 -12.86 16.40 -7.11
N ASP A 29 -13.38 17.45 -7.74
CA ASP A 29 -14.63 18.08 -7.30
C ASP A 29 -15.83 17.60 -8.12
N HIS A 30 -15.63 17.38 -9.43
CA HIS A 30 -16.73 16.97 -10.34
C HIS A 30 -16.84 15.45 -10.47
N LEU A 31 -15.70 14.76 -10.50
CA LEU A 31 -15.62 13.31 -10.65
C LEU A 31 -15.31 12.58 -9.34
N GLU A 32 -15.05 13.31 -8.25
CA GLU A 32 -14.78 12.79 -6.92
C GLU A 32 -13.63 11.77 -6.82
N PHE A 33 -12.63 11.88 -7.71
CA PHE A 33 -11.40 11.10 -7.65
C PHE A 33 -10.38 11.70 -6.69
N ARG A 34 -9.65 10.82 -6.01
CA ARG A 34 -8.54 11.16 -5.13
C ARG A 34 -7.27 10.47 -5.62
N LYS A 35 -6.15 11.18 -5.65
CA LYS A 35 -4.85 10.58 -5.97
C LYS A 35 -4.27 9.95 -4.70
N ILE A 36 -4.29 8.61 -4.61
CA ILE A 36 -3.87 7.86 -3.42
C ILE A 36 -2.67 6.98 -3.74
N THR A 37 -1.65 7.01 -2.90
CA THR A 37 -0.50 6.12 -3.00
C THR A 37 -0.90 4.68 -2.68
N ALA A 38 -0.54 3.75 -3.55
CA ALA A 38 -0.86 2.34 -3.35
C ALA A 38 -0.30 1.77 -2.03
N ARG A 39 -1.08 0.88 -1.42
CA ARG A 39 -0.66 0.08 -0.26
C ARG A 39 0.21 -1.07 -0.76
N TYR A 40 1.39 -1.20 -0.16
CA TYR A 40 2.27 -2.34 -0.41
C TYR A 40 1.96 -3.46 0.55
N ILE A 41 1.77 -4.67 0.03
CA ILE A 41 1.70 -5.89 0.85
C ILE A 41 2.84 -6.84 0.47
N PRO A 42 3.52 -7.48 1.45
CA PRO A 42 4.62 -8.40 1.16
C PRO A 42 4.18 -9.61 0.32
N LYS A 43 3.00 -10.15 0.61
CA LYS A 43 2.45 -11.32 -0.07
C LYS A 43 0.94 -11.32 0.03
N GLN A 44 0.26 -11.74 -1.03
CA GLN A 44 -1.15 -12.10 -0.96
C GLN A 44 -1.27 -13.48 -0.31
N LEU A 45 -1.83 -13.50 0.88
CA LEU A 45 -2.02 -14.74 1.64
C LEU A 45 -3.25 -15.50 1.16
N THR A 46 -3.22 -16.83 1.27
CA THR A 46 -4.41 -17.67 1.15
C THR A 46 -5.26 -17.61 2.43
N ASP A 47 -6.53 -18.02 2.37
CA ASP A 47 -7.38 -18.14 3.56
C ASP A 47 -6.76 -19.04 4.62
N TYR A 48 -6.17 -20.17 4.19
CA TYR A 48 -5.46 -21.07 5.08
C TYR A 48 -4.29 -20.38 5.80
N GLN A 49 -3.43 -19.65 5.07
CA GLN A 49 -2.31 -18.91 5.67
C GLN A 49 -2.79 -17.81 6.63
N ARG A 50 -3.91 -17.15 6.35
CA ARG A 50 -4.50 -16.16 7.26
C ARG A 50 -4.95 -16.82 8.56
N ASN A 51 -5.70 -17.90 8.47
CA ASN A 51 -6.21 -18.63 9.62
C ASN A 51 -5.07 -19.18 10.48
N GLU A 52 -4.05 -19.73 9.85
CA GLU A 52 -2.89 -20.27 10.54
C GLU A 52 -2.10 -19.19 11.29
N ARG A 53 -1.90 -18.02 10.68
CA ARG A 53 -1.29 -16.87 11.38
C ARG A 53 -2.10 -16.42 12.59
N VAL A 54 -3.43 -16.35 12.47
CA VAL A 54 -4.29 -15.98 13.61
C VAL A 54 -4.20 -17.02 14.73
N ARG A 55 -4.18 -18.32 14.39
CA ARG A 55 -4.01 -19.41 15.35
C ARG A 55 -2.70 -19.29 16.11
N ILE A 56 -1.57 -19.15 15.40
CA ILE A 56 -0.24 -19.01 16.00
C ILE A 56 -0.15 -17.75 16.87
N CYS A 57 -0.70 -16.62 16.42
CA CYS A 57 -0.71 -15.40 17.22
C CYS A 57 -1.50 -15.55 18.53
N LYS A 58 -2.64 -16.25 18.51
CA LYS A 58 -3.42 -16.54 19.72
C LYS A 58 -2.67 -17.44 20.70
N GLU A 59 -2.00 -18.47 20.19
CA GLU A 59 -1.18 -19.38 21.01
C GLU A 59 -0.01 -18.64 21.66
N ASN A 60 0.71 -17.82 20.89
CA ASN A 60 1.79 -17.00 21.42
C ASN A 60 1.28 -16.01 22.48
N LEU A 61 0.14 -15.37 22.23
CA LEU A 61 -0.47 -14.45 23.20
C LEU A 61 -0.78 -15.16 24.52
N SER A 62 -1.36 -16.36 24.47
CA SER A 62 -1.64 -17.18 25.68
C SER A 62 -0.38 -17.40 26.51
N ARG A 63 0.73 -17.79 25.87
CA ARG A 63 2.01 -18.03 26.53
C ARG A 63 2.58 -16.79 27.23
N PHE A 64 2.41 -15.61 26.62
CA PHE A 64 2.81 -14.36 27.26
C PHE A 64 1.89 -13.98 28.43
N THR A 65 0.57 -14.17 28.29
CA THR A 65 -0.39 -13.82 29.35
C THR A 65 -0.34 -14.75 30.55
N GLU A 66 -0.03 -16.03 30.33
CA GLU A 66 0.12 -17.04 31.38
C GLU A 66 1.49 -16.95 32.09
N GLY A 67 2.37 -16.04 31.66
CA GLY A 67 3.71 -15.88 32.22
C GLY A 67 4.70 -16.97 31.81
N GLY A 68 4.33 -17.82 30.85
CA GLY A 68 5.20 -18.87 30.31
C GLY A 68 6.39 -18.29 29.54
N TRP A 69 6.21 -17.17 28.86
CA TRP A 69 7.27 -16.41 28.15
C TRP A 69 7.23 -14.93 28.52
N ARG A 70 8.40 -14.27 28.52
CA ARG A 70 8.51 -12.82 28.60
C ARG A 70 9.15 -12.31 27.31
N LEU A 71 8.78 -11.10 26.88
CA LEU A 71 9.37 -10.49 25.68
C LEU A 71 10.89 -10.29 25.83
N SER A 72 11.39 -10.14 27.07
CA SER A 72 12.82 -10.07 27.39
C SER A 72 13.59 -11.34 27.06
N ASP A 73 12.91 -12.46 26.89
CA ASP A 73 13.54 -13.77 26.71
C ASP A 73 13.70 -14.12 25.22
N VAL A 74 13.13 -13.29 24.33
CA VAL A 74 13.12 -13.53 22.89
C VAL A 74 14.28 -12.77 22.23
N ILE A 75 15.26 -13.53 21.72
CA ILE A 75 16.28 -13.02 20.82
C ILE A 75 15.84 -13.32 19.38
N THR A 76 15.84 -12.31 18.51
CA THR A 76 15.45 -12.44 17.11
C THR A 76 16.42 -11.68 16.21
N GLY A 77 16.49 -12.07 14.94
CA GLY A 77 17.30 -11.42 13.91
C GLY A 77 16.74 -11.76 12.53
N ASP A 78 16.95 -10.85 11.58
CA ASP A 78 16.59 -11.01 10.17
C ASP A 78 17.61 -10.24 9.32
N GLU A 79 17.73 -10.60 8.05
CA GLU A 79 18.66 -9.98 7.11
C GLU A 79 17.96 -8.88 6.30
N SER A 80 18.68 -7.80 6.00
CA SER A 80 18.14 -6.68 5.20
C SER A 80 19.17 -6.21 4.19
N TRP A 81 18.71 -6.01 2.94
CA TRP A 81 19.53 -5.47 1.87
C TRP A 81 19.53 -3.94 1.93
N PHE A 82 20.72 -3.34 1.96
CA PHE A 82 20.91 -1.90 1.91
C PHE A 82 21.49 -1.51 0.55
N PHE A 83 20.72 -0.75 -0.22
CA PHE A 83 21.12 -0.30 -1.56
C PHE A 83 21.77 1.08 -1.48
N HIS A 84 22.87 1.27 -2.20
CA HIS A 84 23.55 2.56 -2.31
C HIS A 84 22.74 3.58 -3.11
N GLN A 85 21.94 3.12 -4.07
CA GLN A 85 21.10 3.95 -4.92
C GLN A 85 19.66 3.97 -4.42
N GLN A 86 19.00 5.13 -4.57
CA GLN A 86 17.59 5.26 -4.26
C GLN A 86 16.74 4.51 -5.29
N THR A 87 16.10 3.42 -4.87
CA THR A 87 15.03 2.78 -5.66
C THR A 87 13.76 3.63 -5.58
N GLY A 88 12.93 3.57 -6.64
CA GLY A 88 11.85 4.52 -6.92
C GLY A 88 10.97 4.93 -5.73
N ARG A 89 10.42 6.15 -5.77
CA ARG A 89 9.65 6.71 -4.65
C ARG A 89 8.28 6.03 -4.54
N LYS A 90 7.85 5.73 -3.31
CA LYS A 90 6.52 5.16 -3.04
C LYS A 90 5.39 5.96 -3.70
N VAL A 91 5.51 7.29 -3.70
CA VAL A 91 4.54 8.22 -4.30
C VAL A 91 4.36 8.03 -5.81
N SER A 92 5.35 7.48 -6.52
CA SER A 92 5.24 7.17 -7.95
C SER A 92 4.19 6.09 -8.25
N ASN A 93 3.71 5.39 -7.22
CA ASN A 93 2.67 4.37 -7.33
C ASN A 93 1.29 4.92 -6.95
N ALA A 94 1.14 6.26 -6.92
CA ALA A 94 -0.14 6.87 -6.70
C ALA A 94 -1.07 6.65 -7.91
N ALA A 95 -2.31 6.31 -7.63
CA ALA A 95 -3.35 6.12 -8.63
C ALA A 95 -4.54 7.02 -8.30
N TRP A 96 -5.30 7.41 -9.31
CA TRP A 96 -6.59 8.05 -9.13
C TRP A 96 -7.61 6.98 -8.74
N VAL A 97 -8.27 7.19 -7.60
CA VAL A 97 -9.21 6.24 -6.98
C VAL A 97 -10.53 6.98 -6.75
N ALA A 98 -11.65 6.33 -7.00
CA ALA A 98 -12.96 6.92 -6.70
C ALA A 98 -13.13 7.15 -5.19
N LYS A 99 -14.07 8.02 -4.83
CA LYS A 99 -14.30 8.44 -3.44
C LYS A 99 -14.50 7.28 -2.46
N ASP A 100 -15.21 6.24 -2.84
CA ASP A 100 -15.55 5.12 -1.95
C ASP A 100 -14.68 3.89 -2.15
N ASP A 101 -13.76 3.94 -3.12
CA ASP A 101 -12.89 2.81 -3.43
C ASP A 101 -11.70 2.73 -2.47
N PRO A 102 -11.27 1.50 -2.11
CA PRO A 102 -10.10 1.31 -1.29
C PRO A 102 -8.82 1.70 -2.06
N PRO A 103 -7.74 2.07 -1.35
CA PRO A 103 -6.45 2.29 -1.99
C PRO A 103 -5.99 1.05 -2.78
N PRO A 104 -5.41 1.23 -3.98
CA PRO A 104 -4.89 0.14 -4.78
C PRO A 104 -3.83 -0.60 -3.99
N THR A 105 -3.76 -1.92 -4.18
CA THR A 105 -2.82 -2.78 -3.45
C THR A 105 -1.79 -3.34 -4.42
N ILE A 106 -0.52 -3.05 -4.16
CA ILE A 106 0.62 -3.60 -4.89
C ILE A 106 1.20 -4.74 -4.06
N ILE A 107 1.23 -5.93 -4.65
CA ILE A 107 1.93 -7.08 -4.09
C ILE A 107 3.40 -6.95 -4.48
N ARG A 108 4.31 -6.90 -3.50
CA ARG A 108 5.74 -6.98 -3.82
C ARG A 108 6.01 -8.32 -4.50
N ARG A 109 6.55 -8.27 -5.72
CA ARG A 109 7.17 -9.44 -6.35
C ARG A 109 8.56 -9.54 -5.71
N ASN A 110 8.85 -10.69 -5.09
CA ASN A 110 10.20 -11.03 -4.65
C ASN A 110 11.11 -11.19 -5.86
#